data_AF-A0A1J1JBG1-F1
#
_entry.id   AF-A0A1J1JBG1-F1
#
_cell.length_a   1.000
_cell.length_b   1.000
_cell.length_c   1.000
_cell.angle_alpha   90.00
_cell.angle_beta   90.00
_cell.angle_gamma   90.00
#
_symmetry.space_group_name_H-M   'P 1'
#
loop_
_entity.id
_entity.type
_entity.pdbx_description
1 polymer ?
#
loop_
_entity_poly.entity_id
_entity_poly.type
_entity_poly.pdbx_seq_one_letter_code
_entity_poly.pdbx_strand_id
1 'polypeptide(L)' 'MFQRVLDNLLSNSIKFSPQESQIIVIAEHLPEGGTKIKIADYGQGVPDNLKQCIFEKYEIGTTIIRGNLCLNL' A
#
# COMPACT_ATOMS: atom_id res chain seq x y z
N MET A 1 -10.28 -4.46 -12.99
CA MET A 1 -9.71 -3.26 -12.32
C MET A 1 -9.53 -3.50 -10.82
N PHE A 2 -10.57 -3.93 -10.11
CA PHE A 2 -10.51 -4.23 -8.66
C PHE A 2 -9.44 -5.26 -8.25
N GLN A 3 -9.36 -6.41 -8.94
CA GLN A 3 -8.35 -7.44 -8.65
C GLN A 3 -6.92 -6.89 -8.69
N ARG A 4 -6.59 -6.07 -9.71
CA ARG A 4 -5.26 -5.45 -9.83
C ARG A 4 -4.93 -4.52 -8.64
N VAL A 5 -5.92 -3.82 -8.09
CA VAL A 5 -5.71 -2.98 -6.89
C VAL A 5 -5.38 -3.86 -5.69
N LEU A 6 -6.12 -4.97 -5.50
CA LEU A 6 -5.83 -5.92 -4.44
C LEU A 6 -4.46 -6.57 -4.60
N ASP A 7 -4.10 -7.00 -5.81
CA ASP A 7 -2.80 -7.60 -6.11
C ASP A 7 -1.66 -6.63 -5.76
N ASN A 8 -1.79 -5.35 -6.12
CA ASN A 8 -0.78 -4.34 -5.81
C ASN A 8 -0.62 -4.12 -4.30
N LEU A 9 -1.74 -4.01 -3.57
CA LEU A 9 -1.69 -3.81 -2.13
C LEU A 9 -1.11 -5.02 -1.41
N LEU A 10 -1.55 -6.23 -1.75
CA LEU A 10 -1.01 -7.47 -1.17
C LEU A 10 0.46 -7.67 -1.52
N SER A 11 0.86 -7.40 -2.77
CA SER A 11 2.26 -7.49 -3.17
C SER A 11 3.14 -6.51 -2.39
N ASN A 12 2.65 -5.29 -2.13
CA ASN A 12 3.37 -4.32 -1.30
C ASN A 12 3.49 -4.81 0.14
N SER A 13 2.39 -5.28 0.74
CA SER A 13 2.41 -5.81 2.09
C SER A 13 3.39 -6.99 2.24
N ILE A 14 3.42 -7.92 1.27
CA ILE A 14 4.38 -9.04 1.27
C ILE A 14 5.82 -8.54 1.11
N LYS A 15 6.06 -7.61 0.19
CA LYS A 15 7.40 -7.10 -0.12
C LYS A 15 8.04 -6.33 1.03
N PHE A 16 7.23 -5.56 1.77
CA PHE A 16 7.73 -4.62 2.78
C PHE A 16 7.60 -5.11 4.22
N SER A 17 6.90 -6.22 4.45
CA SER A 17 6.79 -6.83 5.76
C SER A 17 8.05 -7.62 6.16
N PRO A 18 8.39 -7.67 7.47
CA PRO A 18 9.41 -8.58 7.97
C PRO A 18 9.10 -10.04 7.66
N GLN A 19 10.14 -10.88 7.57
CA GLN A 19 9.95 -12.32 7.46
C GLN A 19 9.13 -12.86 8.63
N GLU A 20 8.31 -13.87 8.35
CA GLU A 20 7.45 -14.56 9.33
C GLU A 20 6.40 -13.66 10.02
N SER A 21 6.19 -12.44 9.53
CA SER A 21 5.10 -11.58 10.00
C SER A 21 3.78 -11.89 9.31
N GLN A 22 2.68 -11.44 9.91
CA GLN A 22 1.34 -11.68 9.41
C GLN A 22 0.83 -10.52 8.57
N ILE A 23 0.12 -10.84 7.49
CA ILE A 23 -0.69 -9.87 6.74
C ILE A 23 -2.15 -10.16 7.05
N ILE A 24 -2.86 -9.12 7.51
CA ILE A 24 -4.25 -9.24 7.96
C ILE A 24 -5.15 -8.61 6.90
N VAL A 25 -6.08 -9.40 6.37
CA VAL A 25 -7.09 -8.95 5.41
C VAL A 25 -8.47 -9.07 6.04
N ILE A 26 -9.19 -7.95 6.11
CA ILE A 26 -10.53 -7.87 6.71
C ILE A 26 -11.50 -7.33 5.66
N ALA A 27 -12.61 -8.03 5.46
CA ALA A 27 -13.72 -7.56 4.65
C ALA A 27 -14.95 -7.35 5.54
N GLU A 28 -15.45 -6.11 5.57
CA GLU A 28 -16.61 -5.71 6.37
C GLU A 28 -17.71 -5.20 5.44
N HIS A 29 -18.95 -5.62 5.65
CA HIS A 29 -20.09 -4.98 5.00
C HIS A 29 -20.36 -3.62 5.64
N LEU A 30 -20.63 -2.61 4.80
CA LEU A 30 -20.96 -1.27 5.27
C LEU A 30 -22.48 -1.12 5.44
N PRO A 31 -22.94 -0.37 6.46
CA PRO A 31 -24.38 -0.18 6.72
C PRO A 31 -25.15 0.41 5.54
N GLU A 32 -24.49 1.26 4.75
CA GLU A 32 -25.03 1.97 3.59
C GLU A 32 -24.79 1.23 2.26
N GLY A 33 -24.35 -0.03 2.34
CA GLY A 33 -24.08 -0.90 1.20
C GLY A 33 -22.60 -0.92 0.79
N GLY A 34 -22.22 -1.98 0.10
CA GLY A 34 -20.83 -2.24 -0.31
C GLY A 34 -20.00 -2.97 0.74
N THR A 35 -18.70 -3.10 0.44
CA THR A 35 -17.73 -3.84 1.26
C THR A 35 -16.48 -3.00 1.44
N LYS A 36 -16.08 -2.80 2.70
CA LYS A 36 -14.80 -2.22 3.07
C LYS A 36 -13.77 -3.31 3.20
N ILE A 37 -12.67 -3.20 2.46
CA ILE A 37 -11.52 -4.09 2.57
C ILE A 37 -10.39 -3.34 3.27
N LYS A 38 -9.84 -3.94 4.31
CA LYS A 38 -8.64 -3.47 5.02
C LYS A 38 -7.53 -4.50 4.81
N ILE A 39 -6.34 -4.03 4.46
CA ILE A 39 -5.11 -4.82 4.42
C ILE A 39 -4.15 -4.16 5.41
N ALA A 40 -3.68 -4.90 6.40
CA ALA A 40 -2.73 -4.44 7.39
C ALA A 40 -1.49 -5.34 7.38
N ASP A 41 -0.34 -4.71 7.51
CA ASP A 41 0.97 -5.35 7.49
C ASP A 41 1.92 -4.70 8.52
N TYR A 42 3.06 -5.34 8.76
CA TYR A 42 4.05 -4.91 9.76
C TYR A 42 5.31 -4.34 9.13
N GLY A 43 5.23 -3.84 7.90
CA GLY A 43 6.35 -3.21 7.23
C GLY A 43 6.76 -1.87 7.85
N GLN A 44 7.82 -1.27 7.32
CA GLN A 44 8.33 0.04 7.76
C GLN A 44 7.34 1.20 7.60
N GLY A 45 6.18 0.96 6.96
CA GLY A 45 5.18 1.94 6.65
C GLY A 45 5.61 2.92 5.56
N VAL A 46 4.77 3.93 5.34
CA VAL A 46 5.05 5.04 4.43
C VAL A 46 5.18 6.32 5.27
N PRO A 47 6.27 7.09 5.12
CA PRO A 47 6.42 8.40 5.76
C PRO A 47 5.22 9.32 5.46
N ASP A 48 4.78 10.11 6.45
CA ASP A 48 3.57 10.93 6.33
C ASP A 48 3.59 11.91 5.15
N ASN A 49 4.76 12.48 4.85
CA ASN A 49 4.97 13.38 3.72
C ASN A 49 4.84 12.69 2.34
N LEU A 50 4.91 11.36 2.29
CA LEU A 50 4.77 10.57 1.06
C LEU A 50 3.38 9.98 0.91
N LYS A 51 2.56 9.89 1.98
CA LYS A 51 1.22 9.29 1.95
C LYS A 51 0.27 9.95 0.95
N GLN A 52 0.46 11.24 0.63
CA GLN A 52 -0.32 11.92 -0.41
C GLN A 52 0.16 11.55 -1.82
N CYS A 53 1.48 11.42 -2.03
CA CYS A 53 2.06 11.13 -3.35
C CYS A 53 1.94 9.64 -3.76
N ILE A 54 1.79 8.67 -2.84
CA ILE A 54 1.80 7.22 -3.19
C ILE A 54 0.62 6.76 -4.06
N PHE A 55 -0.43 7.59 -4.17
CA PHE A 55 -1.58 7.32 -5.05
C PHE A 55 -1.53 8.13 -6.35
N GLU A 56 -0.52 8.99 -6.51
CA GLU A 56 -0.26 9.67 -7.78
C GLU A 56 0.31 8.69 -8.81
N LYS A 57 0.05 8.99 -10.08
CA LYS A 57 0.16 8.03 -11.16
C LYS A 57 1.64 7.79 -11.51
N TYR A 58 2.09 6.56 -11.27
CA TYR A 58 3.37 5.98 -11.70
C TYR A 58 4.63 6.57 -11.06
N GLU A 59 5.21 5.86 -10.09
CA GLU A 59 6.62 5.46 -10.19
C GLU A 59 6.79 4.10 -9.53
N ILE A 60 7.35 3.16 -10.29
CA ILE A 60 7.93 1.95 -9.72
C ILE A 60 9.02 2.45 -8.78
N GLY A 61 8.81 2.32 -7.48
CA GLY A 61 9.79 2.63 -6.45
C GLY A 61 11.06 1.82 -6.71
N THR A 62 11.92 2.37 -7.56
CA THR A 62 13.32 2.00 -7.64
C THR A 62 13.84 2.32 -6.25
N THR A 63 14.07 1.26 -5.49
CA THR A 63 14.95 1.17 -4.34
C THR A 63 15.51 2.54 -3.95
N ILE A 64 14.87 3.21 -2.97
CA ILE A 64 15.31 4.49 -2.42
C ILE A 64 16.65 4.22 -1.71
N ILE A 65 17.72 4.20 -2.49
CA ILE A 65 19.08 4.43 -2.06
C ILE A 65 19.41 5.82 -2.61
N ARG A 66 19.41 6.79 -1.70
CA ARG A 66 19.72 8.22 -1.86
C ARG A 66 18.52 9.11 -2.14
N GLY A 67 18.29 9.99 -1.17
CA GLY A 67 17.17 10.90 -1.14
C GLY A 67 17.22 11.94 -2.25
N ASN A 68 16.07 12.16 -2.87
CA ASN A 68 15.46 13.49 -3.03
C ASN A 68 14.16 13.36 -3.84
N LEU A 69 13.21 14.22 -3.47
CA LEU A 69 12.02 14.68 -4.21
C LEU A 69 10.89 13.68 -4.50
N CYS A 70 9.72 13.95 -3.87
CA CYS A 70 8.43 13.77 -4.54
C CYS A 70 8.42 14.79 -5.70
N LEU A 71 8.58 14.31 -6.94
CA LEU A 71 8.33 15.09 -8.15
C LEU A 71 6.91 14.73 -8.63
N ASN A 72 6.08 15.76 -8.71
CA ASN A 72 4.76 15.71 -9.34
C ASN A 72 4.94 15.56 -10.87
N LEU A 73 4.16 14.69 -11.50
CA LEU A 73 3.85 14.70 -12.93
C LEU A 73 2.33 14.71 -13.12
#